data_AF-A0A351MT69-F1
#
_entry.id   AF-A0A351MT69-F1
#
_cell.length_a   1.000
_cell.length_b   1.000
_cell.length_c   1.000
_cell.angle_alpha   90.00
_cell.angle_beta   90.00
_cell.angle_gamma   90.00
#
_symmetry.space_group_name_H-M   'P 1'
#
loop_
_entity.id
_entity.type
_entity.pdbx_description
1 polymer ?
#
loop_
_entity_poly.entity_id
_entity_poly.type
_entity_poly.pdbx_seq_one_letter_code
_entity_poly.pdbx_strand_id
1 'polypeptide(L)'
;MSPFASVLVNAHLLMLSFAFTPRLRLWALSGFLACLLAVMGVNVWRLAELKALARDWQLAHSRKDLPAIEALYCWDEVDPSLRLKMQEVFRQEFEIPVRSVTAELASKIDLFLVEAQRPNLEPTGVVVVQFESADGLGARLIAGGPWWRPKFTVFLPAPPPAK
;
A
#
# COMPACT_ATOMS: atom_id res chain seq x y z
N MET A 1 -15.85 36.23 54.35
CA MET A 1 -15.36 36.47 52.97
C MET A 1 -15.11 35.10 52.34
N SER A 2 -16.00 34.67 51.45
CA SER A 2 -16.06 33.29 50.95
C SER A 2 -15.13 33.08 49.73
N PRO A 3 -14.27 32.04 49.71
CA PRO A 3 -13.34 31.75 48.61
C PRO A 3 -14.02 31.26 47.31
N PHE A 4 -15.35 31.07 47.32
CA PHE A 4 -16.12 30.58 46.17
C PHE A 4 -16.34 31.62 45.06
N ALA A 5 -16.22 32.92 45.36
CA ALA A 5 -16.43 33.97 44.36
C ALA A 5 -15.29 34.06 43.31
N SER A 6 -14.05 33.72 43.68
CA SER A 6 -12.90 33.81 42.77
C SER A 6 -12.81 32.66 41.76
N VAL A 7 -13.41 31.49 42.06
CA VAL A 7 -13.37 30.33 41.15
C VAL A 7 -14.34 30.51 39.97
N LEU A 8 -15.52 31.10 40.22
CA LEU A 8 -16.52 31.34 39.18
C LEU A 8 -16.09 32.42 38.17
N VAL A 9 -15.38 33.46 38.64
CA VAL A 9 -14.86 34.53 37.77
C VAL A 9 -13.75 34.02 36.84
N ASN A 10 -12.88 33.12 37.34
CA ASN A 10 -11.82 32.52 36.54
C ASN A 10 -12.35 31.53 35.49
N ALA A 11 -13.40 30.76 35.80
CA ALA A 11 -14.04 29.85 34.85
C ALA A 11 -14.72 30.60 33.70
N HIS A 12 -15.34 31.76 33.97
CA HIS A 12 -15.94 32.59 32.93
C HIS A 12 -14.90 33.28 32.02
N LEU A 13 -13.76 33.74 32.58
CA LEU A 13 -12.66 34.30 31.79
C LEU A 13 -11.96 33.26 30.89
N LEU A 14 -11.84 32.01 31.34
CA LEU A 14 -11.31 30.91 30.54
C LEU A 14 -12.26 30.49 29.40
N MET A 15 -13.56 30.44 29.66
CA MET A 15 -14.58 30.16 28.64
C MET A 15 -14.66 31.27 27.58
N LEU A 16 -14.53 32.54 27.98
CA LEU A 16 -14.48 33.67 27.06
C LEU A 16 -13.19 33.68 26.22
N SER A 17 -12.06 33.24 26.78
CA SER A 17 -10.79 33.11 26.05
C SER A 17 -10.85 32.04 24.94
N PHE A 18 -11.60 30.96 25.16
CA PHE A 18 -11.87 29.93 24.13
C PHE A 18 -12.86 30.39 23.05
N ALA A 19 -13.76 31.32 23.39
CA ALA A 19 -14.73 31.88 22.46
C ALA A 19 -14.15 32.96 21.52
N PHE A 20 -13.02 33.59 21.86
CA PHE A 20 -12.60 34.88 21.27
C PHE A 20 -11.31 34.91 20.44
N THR A 21 -10.72 33.77 20.07
CA THR A 21 -9.57 33.78 19.15
C THR A 21 -9.92 33.16 17.79
N PRO A 22 -10.66 33.88 16.92
CA PRO A 22 -10.95 33.41 15.55
C PRO A 22 -9.68 33.05 14.78
N ARG A 23 -8.55 33.70 15.13
CA ARG A 23 -7.22 33.37 14.62
C ARG A 23 -6.79 31.95 14.97
N LEU A 24 -6.92 31.48 16.22
CA LEU A 24 -6.53 30.10 16.61
C LEU A 24 -7.37 29.04 15.88
N ARG A 25 -8.67 29.29 15.70
CA ARG A 25 -9.54 28.44 14.88
C ARG A 25 -9.13 28.42 13.41
N LEU A 26 -8.76 29.56 12.84
CA LEU A 26 -8.23 29.66 11.48
C LEU A 26 -6.90 28.90 11.31
N TRP A 27 -5.98 28.98 12.28
CA TRP A 27 -4.72 28.23 12.27
C TRP A 27 -4.93 26.72 12.42
N ALA A 28 -5.87 26.30 13.27
CA ALA A 28 -6.22 24.88 13.41
C ALA A 28 -6.86 24.32 12.13
N LEU A 29 -7.77 25.07 11.51
CA LEU A 29 -8.40 24.70 10.24
C LEU A 29 -7.39 24.67 9.09
N SER A 30 -6.49 25.66 9.01
CA SER A 30 -5.45 25.68 7.97
C SER A 30 -4.44 24.56 8.17
N GLY A 31 -4.03 24.28 9.40
CA GLY A 31 -3.17 23.13 9.72
C GLY A 31 -3.81 21.79 9.40
N PHE A 32 -5.11 21.63 9.72
CA PHE A 32 -5.86 20.44 9.36
C PHE A 32 -5.99 20.27 7.84
N LEU A 33 -6.32 21.35 7.12
CA LEU A 33 -6.41 21.32 5.66
C LEU A 33 -5.05 21.01 5.01
N ALA A 34 -3.97 21.59 5.52
CA ALA A 34 -2.61 21.29 5.05
C ALA A 34 -2.25 19.82 5.29
N CYS A 35 -2.62 19.26 6.44
CA CYS A 35 -2.45 17.84 6.75
C CYS A 35 -3.24 16.96 5.77
N LEU A 36 -4.51 17.29 5.50
CA LEU A 36 -5.32 16.56 4.52
C LEU A 36 -4.70 16.61 3.12
N LEU A 37 -4.26 17.79 2.67
CA LEU A 37 -3.60 17.94 1.37
C LEU A 37 -2.29 17.15 1.30
N ALA A 38 -1.51 17.12 2.38
CA ALA A 38 -0.29 16.32 2.47
C ALA A 38 -0.62 14.82 2.38
N VAL A 39 -1.60 14.33 3.13
CA VAL A 39 -2.04 12.93 3.09
C VAL A 39 -2.54 12.56 1.70
N MET A 40 -3.35 13.42 1.06
CA MET A 40 -3.82 13.21 -0.31
C MET A 40 -2.65 13.18 -1.31
N GLY A 41 -1.71 14.12 -1.21
CA GLY A 41 -0.52 14.17 -2.06
C GLY A 41 0.34 12.91 -1.93
N VAL A 42 0.54 12.43 -0.70
CA VAL A 42 1.25 11.17 -0.43
C VAL A 42 0.54 9.96 -1.04
N ASN A 43 -0.79 9.87 -0.91
CA ASN A 43 -1.55 8.76 -1.49
C ASN A 43 -1.55 8.79 -3.03
N VAL A 44 -1.64 9.99 -3.64
CA VAL A 44 -1.50 10.16 -5.09
C VAL A 44 -0.12 9.71 -5.55
N TRP A 45 0.93 10.10 -4.82
CA TRP A 45 2.30 9.66 -5.12
C TRP A 45 2.43 8.14 -5.03
N ARG A 46 1.96 7.53 -3.94
CA ARG A 46 1.96 6.07 -3.74
C ARG A 46 1.27 5.35 -4.89
N LEU A 47 0.09 5.82 -5.30
CA LEU A 47 -0.64 5.23 -6.41
C LEU A 47 0.11 5.42 -7.75
N ALA A 48 0.79 6.55 -7.94
CA ALA A 48 1.61 6.78 -9.13
C ALA A 48 2.79 5.80 -9.23
N GLU A 49 3.48 5.53 -8.11
CA GLU A 49 4.55 4.53 -8.03
C GLU A 49 4.03 3.11 -8.26
N LEU A 50 2.88 2.75 -7.68
CA LEU A 50 2.25 1.46 -7.94
C LEU A 50 1.84 1.29 -9.41
N LYS A 51 1.33 2.35 -10.04
CA LYS A 51 1.03 2.37 -11.47
C LYS A 51 2.30 2.25 -12.32
N ALA A 52 3.42 2.82 -11.87
CA ALA A 52 4.71 2.64 -12.53
C ALA A 52 5.17 1.18 -12.46
N LEU A 53 5.14 0.58 -11.28
CA LEU A 53 5.45 -0.85 -11.08
C LEU A 53 4.57 -1.76 -11.95
N ALA A 54 3.27 -1.49 -12.01
CA ALA A 54 2.32 -2.23 -12.85
C ALA A 54 2.65 -2.12 -14.36
N ARG A 55 3.02 -0.93 -14.82
CA ARG A 55 3.45 -0.71 -16.22
C ARG A 55 4.76 -1.42 -16.52
N ASP A 56 5.74 -1.33 -15.63
CA ASP A 56 7.03 -2.00 -15.79
C ASP A 56 6.86 -3.51 -15.85
N TRP A 57 5.97 -4.06 -15.03
CA TRP A 57 5.57 -5.47 -15.08
C TRP A 57 4.94 -5.83 -16.42
N GLN A 58 3.95 -5.07 -16.88
CA GLN A 58 3.29 -5.31 -18.17
C GLN A 58 4.29 -5.25 -19.33
N LEU A 59 5.23 -4.31 -19.30
CA LEU A 59 6.28 -4.17 -20.30
C LEU A 59 7.24 -5.36 -20.29
N ALA A 60 7.71 -5.77 -19.11
CA ALA A 60 8.59 -6.92 -18.97
C ALA A 60 7.89 -8.22 -19.40
N HIS A 61 6.60 -8.38 -19.06
CA HIS A 61 5.77 -9.52 -19.46
C HIS A 61 5.56 -9.56 -20.98
N SER A 62 5.19 -8.44 -21.61
CA SER A 62 5.01 -8.38 -23.07
C SER A 62 6.31 -8.68 -23.84
N ARG A 63 7.46 -8.33 -23.27
CA ARG A 63 8.79 -8.64 -23.84
C ARG A 63 9.26 -10.06 -23.52
N LYS A 64 8.54 -10.81 -22.68
CA LYS A 64 8.95 -12.12 -22.15
C LYS A 64 10.33 -12.05 -21.49
N ASP A 65 10.60 -10.92 -20.83
CA ASP A 65 11.89 -10.59 -20.23
C ASP A 65 11.90 -11.05 -18.76
N LEU A 66 12.38 -12.27 -18.55
CA LEU A 66 12.49 -12.87 -17.22
C LEU A 66 13.33 -12.03 -16.25
N PRO A 67 14.57 -11.60 -16.58
CA PRO A 67 15.36 -10.82 -15.63
C PRO A 67 14.72 -9.46 -15.30
N ALA A 68 14.02 -8.83 -16.25
CA ALA A 68 13.28 -7.61 -15.96
C ALA A 68 12.13 -7.84 -14.97
N ILE A 69 11.36 -8.93 -15.10
CA ILE A 69 10.32 -9.26 -14.12
C ILE A 69 10.92 -9.58 -12.77
N GLU A 70 11.96 -10.41 -12.71
CA GLU A 70 12.58 -10.78 -11.43
C GLU A 70 13.07 -9.56 -10.65
N ALA A 71 13.55 -8.52 -11.34
CA ALA A 71 13.99 -7.28 -10.70
C ALA A 71 12.86 -6.52 -9.97
N LEU A 72 11.60 -6.73 -10.39
CA LEU A 72 10.41 -6.11 -9.79
C LEU A 72 9.97 -6.79 -8.48
N TYR A 73 10.43 -8.03 -8.24
CA TYR A 73 10.14 -8.77 -7.02
C TYR A 73 11.20 -8.53 -5.95
N CYS A 74 10.79 -8.60 -4.69
CA CYS A 74 11.71 -8.70 -3.57
C CYS A 74 12.06 -10.17 -3.34
N TRP A 75 13.36 -10.48 -3.34
CA TRP A 75 13.88 -11.84 -3.11
C TRP A 75 14.49 -12.00 -1.71
N ASP A 76 14.34 -10.99 -0.85
CA ASP A 76 14.84 -11.05 0.52
C ASP A 76 14.10 -12.16 1.26
N GLU A 77 14.85 -12.99 1.99
CA GLU A 77 14.34 -14.15 2.74
C GLU A 77 13.72 -15.27 1.88
N VAL A 78 13.81 -15.21 0.55
CA VAL A 78 13.30 -16.23 -0.36
C VAL A 78 14.34 -17.32 -0.61
N ASP A 79 13.96 -18.58 -0.39
CA ASP A 79 14.82 -19.73 -0.67
C ASP A 79 15.15 -19.86 -2.18
N PRO A 80 16.40 -20.18 -2.58
CA PRO A 80 16.77 -20.33 -3.99
C PRO A 80 15.93 -21.35 -4.75
N SER A 81 15.45 -22.41 -4.11
CA SER A 81 14.59 -23.40 -4.78
C SER A 81 13.20 -22.85 -5.08
N LEU A 82 12.68 -21.95 -4.23
CA LEU A 82 11.42 -21.25 -4.47
C LEU A 82 11.57 -20.24 -5.59
N ARG A 83 12.71 -19.54 -5.66
CA ARG A 83 13.03 -18.63 -6.77
C ARG A 83 13.03 -19.37 -8.12
N LEU A 84 13.68 -20.54 -8.21
CA LEU A 84 13.68 -21.35 -9.44
C LEU A 84 12.26 -21.78 -9.85
N LYS A 85 11.42 -22.17 -8.88
CA LYS A 85 10.01 -22.49 -9.14
C LYS A 85 9.24 -21.29 -9.69
N MET A 86 9.42 -20.11 -9.09
CA MET A 86 8.78 -18.89 -9.58
C MET A 86 9.24 -18.50 -10.99
N GLN A 87 10.53 -18.66 -11.30
CA GLN A 87 11.04 -18.43 -12.66
C GLN A 87 10.34 -19.30 -13.70
N GLU A 88 10.08 -20.56 -13.36
CA GLU A 88 9.34 -21.47 -14.23
C GLU A 88 7.87 -21.03 -14.39
N VAL A 89 7.22 -20.63 -13.29
CA VAL A 89 5.86 -20.08 -13.33
C VAL A 89 5.80 -18.84 -14.23
N PHE A 90 6.74 -17.90 -14.11
CA PHE A 90 6.77 -16.70 -14.96
C PHE A 90 6.94 -17.05 -16.45
N ARG A 91 7.77 -18.04 -16.78
CA ARG A 91 7.93 -18.49 -18.17
C ARG A 91 6.64 -19.08 -18.74
N GLN A 92 5.89 -19.83 -17.93
CA GLN A 92 4.58 -20.35 -18.32
C GLN A 92 3.57 -19.22 -18.49
N GLU A 93 3.60 -18.23 -17.61
CA GLU A 93 2.69 -17.07 -17.65
C GLU A 93 2.90 -16.19 -18.91
N PHE A 94 4.13 -16.13 -19.44
CA PHE A 94 4.46 -15.45 -20.70
C PHE A 94 3.75 -15.99 -21.94
N GLU A 95 3.18 -17.19 -21.87
CA GLU A 95 2.40 -17.75 -22.96
C GLU A 95 1.00 -17.13 -23.04
N ILE A 96 0.53 -16.51 -21.95
CA ILE A 96 -0.82 -15.96 -21.83
C ILE A 96 -0.78 -14.44 -22.05
N PRO A 97 -1.46 -13.91 -23.08
CA PRO A 97 -1.51 -12.46 -23.30
C PRO A 97 -2.24 -11.76 -22.15
N VAL A 98 -1.75 -10.58 -21.78
CA VAL A 98 -2.33 -9.74 -20.73
C VAL A 98 -3.31 -8.77 -21.37
N ARG A 99 -4.57 -8.82 -20.93
CA ARG A 99 -5.65 -7.92 -21.37
C ARG A 99 -5.57 -6.56 -20.72
N SER A 100 -5.41 -6.54 -19.39
CA SER A 100 -5.32 -5.30 -18.62
C SER A 100 -4.52 -5.49 -17.35
N VAL A 101 -3.87 -4.41 -16.91
CA VAL A 101 -3.18 -4.34 -15.62
C VAL A 101 -3.65 -3.09 -14.92
N THR A 102 -4.15 -3.25 -13.69
CA THR A 102 -4.67 -2.15 -12.86
C THR A 102 -3.98 -2.17 -11.51
N ALA A 103 -3.74 -1.00 -10.94
CA ALA A 103 -3.07 -0.84 -9.65
C ALA A 103 -3.99 -0.11 -8.68
N GLU A 104 -4.11 -0.66 -7.48
CA GLU A 104 -4.98 -0.19 -6.41
C GLU A 104 -4.18 -0.11 -5.10
N LEU A 105 -4.49 0.88 -4.26
CA LEU A 105 -3.94 0.93 -2.90
C LEU A 105 -4.58 -0.20 -2.10
N ALA A 106 -3.77 -0.90 -1.29
CA ALA A 106 -4.27 -2.06 -0.55
C ALA A 106 -5.38 -1.63 0.41
N SER A 107 -6.54 -2.28 0.31
CA SER A 107 -7.60 -2.14 1.29
C SER A 107 -7.38 -3.14 2.44
N LYS A 108 -8.03 -2.90 3.59
CA LYS A 108 -8.02 -3.86 4.72
C LYS A 108 -8.46 -5.28 4.32
N ILE A 109 -9.27 -5.42 3.28
CA ILE A 109 -9.80 -6.71 2.80
C ILE A 109 -8.72 -7.48 2.04
N ASP A 110 -7.89 -6.79 1.26
CA ASP A 110 -6.80 -7.42 0.53
C ASP A 110 -5.71 -7.95 1.46
N LEU A 111 -5.55 -7.33 2.64
CA LEU A 111 -4.65 -7.77 3.71
C LEU A 111 -5.15 -9.02 4.47
N PHE A 112 -6.46 -9.27 4.51
CA PHE A 112 -7.05 -10.43 5.20
C PHE A 112 -6.83 -11.75 4.43
N LEU A 113 -6.83 -11.72 3.09
CA LEU A 113 -6.48 -12.87 2.26
C LEU A 113 -5.01 -13.30 2.40
N VAL A 114 -4.16 -12.39 2.89
CA VAL A 114 -2.74 -12.62 3.15
C VAL A 114 -2.50 -13.35 4.47
N GLU A 115 -3.48 -13.42 5.38
CA GLU A 115 -3.27 -13.88 6.76
C GLU A 115 -2.85 -15.37 6.87
N ALA A 116 -3.02 -16.15 5.81
CA ALA A 116 -2.55 -17.54 5.71
C ALA A 116 -1.11 -17.70 5.16
N GLN A 117 -0.51 -16.64 4.63
CA GLN A 117 0.83 -16.66 4.01
C GLN A 117 1.67 -15.49 4.53
N ARG A 118 2.97 -15.70 4.73
CA ARG A 118 3.83 -14.63 5.24
C ARG A 118 4.45 -13.86 4.05
N PRO A 119 3.99 -12.63 3.73
CA PRO A 119 4.65 -11.83 2.70
C PRO A 119 6.02 -11.39 3.22
N ASN A 120 7.02 -11.37 2.35
CA ASN A 120 8.36 -10.90 2.70
C ASN A 120 8.45 -9.38 2.92
N LEU A 121 7.47 -8.62 2.42
CA LEU A 121 7.37 -7.18 2.62
C LEU A 121 5.98 -6.81 3.15
N GLU A 122 5.92 -5.71 3.90
CA GLU A 122 4.66 -5.12 4.33
C GLU A 122 3.82 -4.70 3.12
N PRO A 123 2.60 -5.25 2.94
CA PRO A 123 1.78 -4.93 1.78
C PRO A 123 1.32 -3.48 1.80
N THR A 124 1.47 -2.80 0.66
CA THR A 124 1.11 -1.38 0.49
C THR A 124 0.15 -1.16 -0.67
N GLY A 125 0.08 -2.10 -1.61
CA GLY A 125 -0.75 -2.01 -2.81
C GLY A 125 -1.03 -3.38 -3.43
N VAL A 126 -1.98 -3.39 -4.35
CA VAL A 126 -2.32 -4.57 -5.14
C VAL A 126 -2.32 -4.19 -6.62
N VAL A 127 -1.73 -5.04 -7.44
CA VAL A 127 -1.78 -4.95 -8.89
C VAL A 127 -2.63 -6.12 -9.39
N VAL A 128 -3.76 -5.79 -10.00
CA VAL A 128 -4.68 -6.77 -10.59
C VAL A 128 -4.37 -6.89 -12.07
N VAL A 129 -3.98 -8.09 -12.48
CA VAL A 129 -3.70 -8.47 -13.85
C VAL A 129 -4.88 -9.28 -14.37
N GLN A 130 -5.40 -8.94 -15.54
CA GLN A 130 -6.39 -9.73 -16.26
C GLN A 130 -5.77 -10.28 -17.52
N PHE A 131 -5.90 -11.59 -17.74
CA PHE A 131 -5.40 -12.27 -18.92
C PHE A 131 -6.47 -12.34 -20.01
N GLU A 132 -6.03 -12.42 -21.27
CA GLU A 132 -6.87 -12.76 -22.41
C GLU A 132 -7.13 -14.27 -22.44
N SER A 133 -7.90 -14.76 -21.47
CA SER A 133 -8.40 -16.13 -21.43
C SER A 133 -9.92 -16.15 -21.56
N ALA A 134 -10.46 -17.18 -22.20
CA ALA A 134 -11.91 -17.41 -22.32
C ALA A 134 -12.58 -17.51 -20.94
N ASP A 135 -11.84 -17.95 -19.94
CA ASP A 135 -12.32 -18.13 -18.56
C ASP A 135 -12.19 -16.87 -17.70
N GLY A 136 -11.67 -15.76 -18.26
CA GLY A 136 -11.51 -14.50 -17.54
C GLY A 136 -10.51 -14.57 -16.39
N LEU A 137 -9.48 -15.42 -16.51
CA LEU A 137 -8.44 -15.58 -15.49
C LEU A 137 -7.79 -14.24 -15.15
N GLY A 138 -7.63 -13.99 -13.86
CA GLY A 138 -6.93 -12.83 -13.34
C GLY A 138 -6.02 -13.20 -12.17
N ALA A 139 -4.90 -12.52 -12.07
CA ALA A 139 -3.97 -12.63 -10.97
C ALA A 139 -3.99 -11.35 -10.13
N ARG A 140 -3.84 -11.49 -8.82
CA ARG A 140 -3.65 -10.36 -7.90
C ARG A 140 -2.23 -10.44 -7.34
N LEU A 141 -1.38 -9.53 -7.80
CA LEU A 141 -0.01 -9.39 -7.35
C LEU A 141 0.02 -8.39 -6.21
N ILE A 142 0.61 -8.76 -5.08
CA ILE A 142 0.73 -7.84 -3.94
C ILE A 142 2.05 -7.09 -4.06
N ALA A 143 1.98 -5.77 -3.89
CA ALA A 143 3.12 -4.88 -3.83
C ALA A 143 3.34 -4.43 -2.38
N GLY A 144 4.61 -4.39 -1.98
CA GLY A 144 5.02 -4.04 -0.63
C GLY A 144 6.31 -3.25 -0.58
N GLY A 145 6.71 -2.89 0.63
CA GLY A 145 7.96 -2.19 0.91
C GLY A 145 7.80 -0.66 0.94
N PRO A 146 8.91 0.09 0.77
CA PRO A 146 8.87 1.54 0.91
C PRO A 146 8.01 2.20 -0.17
N TRP A 147 7.16 3.13 0.27
CA TRP A 147 6.20 3.88 -0.55
C TRP A 147 6.79 4.64 -1.76
N TRP A 148 8.10 4.88 -1.81
CA TRP A 148 8.79 5.53 -2.93
C TRP A 148 9.39 4.56 -3.96
N ARG A 149 9.43 3.26 -3.67
CA ARG A 149 9.92 2.19 -4.57
C ARG A 149 9.26 0.85 -4.20
N PRO A 150 7.96 0.69 -4.48
CA PRO A 150 7.28 -0.56 -4.18
C PRO A 150 7.85 -1.70 -5.02
N LYS A 151 7.87 -2.91 -4.46
CA LYS A 151 8.23 -4.15 -5.15
C LYS A 151 7.14 -5.19 -4.97
N PHE A 152 7.05 -6.15 -5.87
CA PHE A 152 6.17 -7.29 -5.66
C PHE A 152 6.67 -8.17 -4.51
N THR A 153 5.73 -8.56 -3.65
CA THR A 153 6.00 -9.41 -2.50
C THR A 153 5.96 -10.87 -2.92
N VAL A 154 6.89 -11.67 -2.39
CA VAL A 154 6.83 -13.12 -2.51
C VAL A 154 6.20 -13.67 -1.24
N PHE A 155 5.21 -14.55 -1.42
CA PHE A 155 4.61 -15.25 -0.30
C PHE A 155 5.46 -16.44 0.09
N LEU A 156 5.92 -16.45 1.34
CA LEU A 156 6.68 -17.54 1.90
C LEU A 156 5.71 -18.60 2.45
N PRO A 157 6.03 -19.90 2.30
CA PRO A 157 5.25 -20.96 2.92
C PRO A 157 5.24 -20.76 4.44
N ALA A 158 4.10 -21.02 5.08
CA ALA A 158 3.98 -20.93 6.52
C ALA A 158 5.04 -21.84 7.18
N PRO A 159 5.68 -21.39 8.28
CA PRO A 159 6.61 -22.26 9.01
C PRO A 159 5.88 -23.54 9.43
N PRO A 160 6.54 -24.71 9.34
CA PRO A 160 5.93 -25.96 9.82
C PRO A 160 5.48 -25.77 11.27
N PRO A 161 4.34 -26.36 11.70
CA PRO A 161 3.89 -26.24 13.07
C PRO A 161 5.02 -26.69 14.00
N ALA A 162 5.38 -25.83 14.96
CA ALA A 162 6.32 -26.20 16.01
C ALA A 162 5.78 -27.46 16.71
N LYS A 163 6.57 -28.54 16.67
CA LYS A 163 6.26 -29.77 17.39
C LYS A 163 6.40 -29.57 18.89
#